data_AF-A0A540MGH9-F1
#
_entry.id   AF-A0A540MGH9-F1
#
_cell.length_a   1.000
_cell.length_b   1.000
_cell.length_c   1.000
_cell.angle_alpha   90.00
_cell.angle_beta   90.00
_cell.angle_gamma   90.00
#
_symmetry.space_group_name_H-M   'P 1'
#
loop_
_entity.id
_entity.type
_entity.pdbx_description
1 polymer ?
#
loop_
_entity_poly.entity_id
_entity_poly.type
_entity_poly.pdbx_seq_one_letter_code
_entity_poly.pdbx_strand_id
1 'polypeptide(L)'
;MSCAIGSTSSKHLWITLKERFSTVSRTTIFQMKSNLQTIQKGPGSDTVTQYLHRIKEARNYLSAAAVYNTDEDIIILSLKGLPPEYNIFRCVIRGC
;
A
#
# COMPACT_ATOMS: atom_id res chain seq x y z
N MET A 1 -14.65 1.90 28.47
CA MET A 1 -15.21 0.86 27.58
C MET A 1 -14.69 -0.48 28.06
N SER A 2 -15.50 -1.13 28.89
CA SER A 2 -15.16 -2.38 29.59
C SER A 2 -15.72 -3.55 28.79
N CYS A 3 -14.86 -4.44 28.31
CA CYS A 3 -15.29 -5.73 27.76
C CYS A 3 -14.27 -6.80 28.14
N ALA A 4 -14.14 -7.06 29.44
CA ALA A 4 -13.34 -8.15 29.98
C ALA A 4 -14.16 -9.03 30.94
N ILE A 5 -15.50 -8.98 30.85
CA ILE A 5 -16.40 -9.70 31.75
C ILE A 5 -17.39 -10.45 30.87
N GLY A 6 -17.09 -11.72 30.54
CA GLY A 6 -18.03 -12.57 29.80
C GLY A 6 -17.45 -13.69 28.92
N SER A 7 -16.18 -14.07 29.00
CA SER A 7 -15.66 -15.23 28.26
C SER A 7 -15.32 -16.38 29.19
N THR A 8 -16.16 -17.42 29.18
CA THR A 8 -16.05 -18.64 30.00
C THR A 8 -15.01 -19.65 29.48
N SER A 9 -13.99 -19.21 28.75
CA SER A 9 -12.85 -20.05 28.33
C SER A 9 -11.72 -19.22 27.74
N SER A 10 -10.47 -19.51 28.11
CA SER A 10 -9.26 -18.96 27.48
C SER A 10 -9.24 -19.17 25.95
N LYS A 11 -9.89 -20.23 25.47
CA LYS A 11 -10.06 -20.50 24.03
C LYS A 11 -10.88 -19.42 23.32
N HIS A 12 -11.94 -18.92 23.95
CA HIS A 12 -12.79 -17.89 23.36
C HIS A 12 -12.06 -16.55 23.28
N LEU A 13 -11.33 -16.17 24.34
CA LEU A 13 -10.47 -14.98 24.33
C LEU A 13 -9.41 -15.06 23.22
N TRP A 14 -8.76 -16.22 23.07
CA TRP A 14 -7.77 -16.44 22.01
C TRP A 14 -8.37 -16.32 20.60
N ILE A 15 -9.57 -16.88 20.37
CA ILE A 15 -10.28 -16.77 19.08
C ILE A 15 -10.60 -15.31 18.79
N THR A 16 -11.20 -14.59 19.73
CA THR A 16 -11.55 -13.17 19.57
C THR A 16 -10.30 -12.32 19.30
N LEU A 17 -9.21 -12.57 20.03
CA LEU A 17 -7.94 -11.88 19.80
C LEU A 17 -7.41 -12.17 18.38
N LYS A 18 -7.38 -13.44 17.98
CA LYS A 18 -6.94 -13.85 16.63
C LYS A 18 -7.79 -13.20 15.54
N GLU A 19 -9.12 -13.18 15.68
CA GLU A 19 -10.03 -12.56 14.70
C GLU A 19 -9.84 -11.05 14.61
N ARG A 20 -9.70 -10.37 15.76
CA ARG A 20 -9.44 -8.92 15.82
C ARG A 20 -8.11 -8.58 15.16
N PHE A 21 -7.01 -9.24 15.56
CA PHE A 21 -5.69 -8.98 14.98
C PHE A 21 -5.60 -9.38 13.50
N SER A 22 -6.23 -10.47 13.10
CA SER A 22 -6.33 -10.86 11.67
C SER A 22 -7.09 -9.81 10.86
N THR A 23 -8.19 -9.27 11.39
CA THR A 23 -8.96 -8.22 10.72
C THR A 23 -8.20 -6.91 10.66
N VAL A 24 -7.57 -6.48 11.76
CA VAL A 24 -6.70 -5.30 11.78
C VAL A 24 -5.57 -5.45 10.76
N SER A 25 -4.90 -6.61 10.73
CA SER A 25 -3.82 -6.89 9.75
C SER A 25 -4.32 -6.81 8.31
N ARG A 26 -5.48 -7.41 7.99
CA ARG A 26 -6.09 -7.31 6.66
C ARG A 26 -6.41 -5.87 6.27
N THR A 27 -7.01 -5.09 7.17
CA THR A 27 -7.31 -3.67 6.94
C THR A 27 -6.03 -2.85 6.76
N THR A 28 -5.00 -3.10 7.57
CA THR A 28 -3.70 -2.43 7.47
C THR A 28 -3.03 -2.72 6.13
N ILE A 29 -2.99 -3.98 5.70
CA ILE A 29 -2.47 -4.38 4.38
C ILE A 29 -3.27 -3.70 3.27
N PHE A 30 -4.60 -3.71 3.36
CA PHE A 30 -5.46 -3.06 2.38
C PHE A 30 -5.16 -1.55 2.29
N GLN A 31 -5.02 -0.88 3.44
CA GLN A 31 -4.66 0.54 3.49
C GLN A 31 -3.29 0.80 2.88
N MET A 32 -2.29 -0.06 3.15
CA MET A 32 -0.97 0.04 2.52
C MET A 32 -1.04 -0.10 0.99
N LYS A 33 -1.82 -1.08 0.49
CA LYS A 33 -2.03 -1.25 -0.95
C LYS A 33 -2.73 -0.04 -1.57
N SER A 34 -3.74 0.50 -0.89
CA SER A 34 -4.46 1.72 -1.32
C SER A 34 -3.54 2.94 -1.35
N ASN A 35 -2.71 3.12 -0.32
CA ASN A 35 -1.72 4.19 -0.26
C ASN A 35 -0.74 4.08 -1.43
N LEU A 36 -0.22 2.88 -1.73
CA LEU A 36 0.66 2.66 -2.88
C LEU A 36 -0.03 3.11 -4.19
N GLN A 37 -1.29 2.70 -4.41
CA GLN A 37 -2.05 3.01 -5.62
C GLN A 37 -2.41 4.49 -5.81
N THR A 38 -2.46 5.26 -4.72
CA THR A 38 -2.85 6.68 -4.73
C THR A 38 -1.65 7.62 -4.75
N ILE A 39 -0.41 7.13 -4.70
CA ILE A 39 0.79 7.96 -4.82
C ILE A 39 0.84 8.61 -6.21
N GLN A 40 0.80 9.94 -6.21
CA GLN A 40 0.98 10.79 -7.38
C GLN A 40 2.19 11.71 -7.16
N LYS A 41 2.87 12.06 -8.26
CA LYS A 41 3.91 13.08 -8.24
C LYS A 41 3.24 14.43 -8.05
N GLY A 42 3.67 15.18 -7.05
CA GLY A 42 3.17 16.52 -6.77
C GLY A 42 3.52 17.55 -7.86
N PRO A 43 2.78 18.67 -7.92
CA PRO A 43 3.06 19.76 -8.83
C PRO A 43 4.28 20.60 -8.36
N GLY A 44 4.98 21.21 -9.31
CA GLY A 44 6.00 22.23 -9.05
C GLY A 44 7.28 21.69 -8.40
N SER A 45 7.31 21.60 -7.08
CA SER A 45 8.52 21.34 -6.28
C SER A 45 8.80 19.86 -6.00
N ASP A 46 7.84 18.96 -6.24
CA ASP A 46 8.07 17.53 -6.08
C ASP A 46 8.89 16.99 -7.25
N THR A 47 10.11 16.54 -6.96
CA THR A 47 11.00 15.96 -7.98
C THR A 47 10.55 14.55 -8.34
N VAL A 48 10.88 14.08 -9.54
CA VAL A 48 10.62 12.70 -9.96
C VAL A 48 11.29 11.71 -9.00
N THR A 49 12.50 12.03 -8.51
CA THR A 49 13.23 11.20 -7.55
C THR A 49 12.50 11.06 -6.22
N GLN A 50 11.96 12.14 -5.66
CA GLN A 50 11.15 12.09 -4.42
C GLN A 50 9.88 11.28 -4.62
N TYR A 51 9.20 11.46 -5.74
CA TYR A 51 8.05 10.66 -6.12
C TYR A 51 8.38 9.15 -6.17
N LEU A 52 9.43 8.76 -6.92
CA LEU A 52 9.85 7.36 -7.03
C LEU A 52 10.31 6.79 -5.67
N HIS A 53 10.93 7.60 -4.81
CA HIS A 53 11.29 7.20 -3.46
C HIS A 53 10.06 6.83 -2.63
N ARG A 54 8.97 7.62 -2.69
CA ARG A 54 7.72 7.34 -1.98
C ARG A 54 7.10 6.01 -2.44
N ILE A 55 7.15 5.70 -3.73
CA ILE A 55 6.70 4.41 -4.27
C ILE A 55 7.55 3.26 -3.73
N LYS A 56 8.88 3.41 -3.77
CA LYS A 56 9.81 2.41 -3.25
C LYS A 56 9.56 2.13 -1.77
N GLU A 57 9.37 3.19 -0.98
CA GLU A 57 9.10 3.07 0.46
C GLU A 57 7.76 2.34 0.72
N ALA A 58 6.70 2.72 0.01
CA ALA A 58 5.40 2.04 0.09
C ALA A 58 5.48 0.55 -0.31
N ARG A 59 6.24 0.21 -1.35
CA ARG A 59 6.51 -1.19 -1.74
C ARG A 59 7.27 -1.93 -0.64
N ASN A 60 8.27 -1.30 -0.02
CA ASN A 60 9.05 -1.92 1.05
C ASN A 60 8.19 -2.23 2.28
N TYR A 61 7.26 -1.34 2.66
CA TYR A 61 6.32 -1.62 3.75
C TYR A 61 5.42 -2.82 3.45
N LEU A 62 4.92 -2.93 2.21
CA LEU A 62 4.15 -4.11 1.78
C LEU A 62 5.01 -5.38 1.81
N SER A 63 6.25 -5.31 1.34
CA SER A 63 7.18 -6.44 1.40
C SER A 63 7.48 -6.89 2.83
N ALA A 64 7.60 -5.95 3.77
CA ALA A 64 7.76 -6.25 5.19
C ALA A 64 6.52 -6.95 5.79
N ALA A 65 5.34 -6.72 5.21
CA ALA A 65 4.10 -7.44 5.53
C ALA A 65 3.92 -8.74 4.71
N ALA A 66 4.98 -9.23 4.04
CA ALA A 66 4.96 -10.38 3.14
C ALA A 66 3.99 -10.25 1.95
N VAL A 67 3.68 -9.02 1.54
CA VAL A 67 2.89 -8.69 0.35
C VAL A 67 3.82 -8.22 -0.74
N TYR A 68 4.06 -9.09 -1.72
CA TYR A 68 4.95 -8.81 -2.83
C TYR A 68 4.20 -8.19 -4.01
N ASN A 69 4.82 -7.20 -4.65
CA ASN A 69 4.33 -6.59 -5.89
C ASN A 69 5.34 -6.87 -6.98
N THR A 70 4.87 -7.28 -8.15
CA THR A 70 5.73 -7.51 -9.32
C THR A 70 6.34 -6.20 -9.78
N ASP A 71 7.50 -6.26 -10.43
CA ASP A 71 8.13 -5.03 -10.94
C ASP A 71 7.26 -4.38 -12.03
N GLU A 72 6.53 -5.18 -12.82
CA GLU A 72 5.57 -4.69 -13.81
C GLU A 72 4.43 -3.89 -13.16
N ASP A 73 3.85 -4.39 -12.06
CA ASP A 73 2.81 -3.67 -11.32
C ASP A 73 3.33 -2.30 -10.83
N ILE A 74 4.57 -2.29 -10.32
CA ILE A 74 5.21 -1.07 -9.82
C ILE A 74 5.48 -0.09 -10.96
N ILE A 75 5.92 -0.57 -12.13
CA ILE A 75 6.10 0.26 -13.33
C ILE A 75 4.76 0.87 -13.76
N ILE A 76 3.71 0.06 -13.89
CA ILE A 76 2.38 0.54 -14.30
C ILE A 76 1.86 1.60 -13.33
N LEU A 77 2.02 1.36 -12.03
CA LEU A 77 1.61 2.27 -10.97
C LEU A 77 2.41 3.58 -11.01
N SER A 78 3.73 3.48 -11.16
CA SER A 78 4.61 4.65 -11.29
C SER A 78 4.23 5.48 -12.52
N LEU A 79 3.92 4.85 -13.64
CA LEU A 79 3.50 5.56 -14.84
C LEU A 79 2.09 6.17 -14.74
N LYS A 80 1.22 5.64 -13.86
CA LYS A 80 -0.14 6.18 -13.62
C LYS A 80 -0.12 7.44 -12.75
N GLY A 81 0.79 7.53 -11.79
CA GLY A 81 0.88 8.67 -10.88
C GLY A 81 1.70 9.86 -11.42
N LEU A 82 2.21 9.77 -12.67
CA LEU A 82 2.88 10.89 -13.32
C LEU A 82 1.88 11.91 -13.91
N PRO A 83 2.16 13.21 -13.78
CA PRO A 83 1.32 14.29 -14.28
C PRO A 83 1.41 14.41 -15.82
N PRO A 84 0.46 15.10 -16.47
CA PRO A 84 0.30 15.08 -17.92
C PRO A 84 1.51 15.60 -18.72
N GLU A 85 2.38 16.41 -18.12
CA GLU A 85 3.64 16.84 -18.75
C GLU A 85 4.59 15.66 -19.09
N TYR A 86 4.39 14.49 -18.48
CA TYR A 86 5.14 13.26 -18.78
C TYR A 86 4.41 12.31 -19.74
N ASN A 87 3.34 12.76 -20.43
CA ASN A 87 2.56 11.89 -21.32
C ASN A 87 3.38 11.27 -22.46
N ILE A 88 4.35 11.99 -23.02
CA ILE A 88 5.23 11.45 -24.08
C ILE A 88 6.07 10.29 -23.53
N PHE A 89 6.71 10.49 -22.37
CA PHE A 89 7.47 9.45 -21.68
C PHE A 89 6.61 8.22 -21.35
N ARG A 90 5.40 8.46 -20.85
CA ARG A 90 4.40 7.43 -20.58
C ARG A 90 3.98 6.64 -21.82
N CYS A 91 3.97 7.27 -23.00
CA CYS A 91 3.62 6.62 -24.26
C CYS A 91 4.77 5.77 -24.79
N VAL A 92 5.99 6.31 -24.80
CA VAL A 92 7.20 5.60 -25.24
C VAL A 92 7.39 4.30 -24.45
N ILE A 93 7.19 4.32 -23.13
CA ILE A 93 7.34 3.11 -22.31
C ILE A 93 6.20 2.10 -22.55
N ARG A 94 5.00 2.58 -22.87
CA ARG A 94 3.85 1.71 -23.18
C ARG A 94 3.88 1.16 -24.60
N GLY A 95 4.70 1.72 -25.49
CA GLY A 95 4.75 1.33 -26.90
C GLY A 95 3.54 1.79 -27.70
N CYS A 96 3.12 3.06 -27.54
CA CYS A 96 2.46 3.76 -28.64
C CYS A 96 3.51 4.42 -29.56
#